data_AF-A0A7R9EAC0-F1
#
_entry.id   AF-A0A7R9EAC0-F1
#
_cell.length_a   1.000
_cell.length_b   1.000
_cell.length_c   1.000
_cell.angle_alpha   90.00
_cell.angle_beta   90.00
_cell.angle_gamma   90.00
#
_symmetry.space_group_name_H-M   'P 1'
#
loop_
_entity.id
_entity.type
_entity.pdbx_description
1 polymer ?
#
loop_
_entity_poly.entity_id
_entity_poly.type
_entity_poly.pdbx_seq_one_letter_code
_entity_poly.pdbx_strand_id
1 'polypeptide(L)'
;MTTSGEHIDDGKVSRVNDLAHGYKDVMVSPHILDTYIHLEKEIVREERTAPAPALSHSLGRVDDLAIDLEAAQQRLSRFARTPSGANDESLREVLIDLGVDKSPDVAAEHEEFIANINRQALAQNEVDILSRRLEEAEEEVKMLSSKVNFLQGLYQQQDTLLELSQEHMLQNKIFKSMNRAMLKLQSLQQNRCQRRGSKFAICQPPWDIFNKTGYKFKQPYLDTFKTCDELVTMKRHASSTKTREEISEKHNAHVIEAQKDYDLKTKD
;
A
#
# COMPACT_ATOMS: atom_id res chain seq x y z
N MET A 1 18.51 24.37 -72.40
CA MET A 1 19.12 23.03 -72.20
C MET A 1 19.68 23.04 -70.80
N THR A 2 19.25 22.28 -69.80
CA THR A 2 18.42 21.07 -69.68
C THR A 2 17.95 21.03 -68.22
N THR A 3 16.64 20.92 -67.98
CA THR A 3 16.05 20.69 -66.66
C THR A 3 16.00 19.19 -66.42
N SER A 4 16.85 18.69 -65.51
CA SER A 4 16.83 17.29 -65.06
C SER A 4 15.76 17.13 -63.99
N GLY A 5 14.72 16.37 -64.30
CA GLY A 5 13.67 15.98 -63.36
C GLY A 5 14.16 14.86 -62.44
N GLU A 6 14.09 15.09 -61.14
CA GLU A 6 14.20 14.05 -60.13
C GLU A 6 12.87 13.31 -60.02
N HIS A 7 12.91 12.02 -60.38
CA HIS A 7 11.82 11.07 -60.17
C HIS A 7 11.80 10.71 -58.68
N ILE A 8 10.79 11.19 -57.95
CA ILE A 8 10.52 10.74 -56.59
C ILE A 8 9.80 9.40 -56.68
N ASP A 9 10.45 8.39 -56.11
CA ASP A 9 10.08 6.98 -56.08
C ASP A 9 8.87 6.77 -55.14
N ASP A 10 7.70 6.45 -55.70
CA ASP A 10 6.40 6.23 -55.01
C ASP A 10 6.38 4.99 -54.08
N GLY A 11 7.51 4.29 -53.91
CA GLY A 11 7.59 3.02 -53.17
C GLY A 11 7.62 3.11 -51.62
N LYS A 12 7.65 4.30 -51.01
CA LYS A 12 7.79 4.45 -49.53
C LYS A 12 6.48 4.70 -48.77
N VAL A 13 5.36 5.02 -49.42
CA VAL A 13 4.11 5.40 -48.74
C VAL A 13 3.34 4.18 -48.19
N SER A 14 3.57 2.97 -48.70
CA SER A 14 2.86 1.77 -48.23
C SER A 14 3.31 1.24 -46.86
N ARG A 15 4.51 1.56 -46.37
CA ARG A 15 5.02 0.98 -45.10
C ARG A 15 4.51 1.67 -43.83
N VAL A 16 3.93 2.87 -43.94
CA VAL A 16 3.44 3.62 -42.77
C VAL A 16 2.00 3.27 -42.41
N ASN A 17 1.20 2.81 -43.39
CA ASN A 17 -0.21 2.45 -43.18
C ASN A 17 -0.42 1.09 -42.49
N ASP A 18 0.58 0.20 -42.52
CA ASP A 18 0.51 -1.12 -41.87
C ASP A 18 0.74 -1.06 -40.35
N LEU A 19 1.36 0.01 -39.84
CA LEU A 19 1.53 0.23 -38.39
C LEU A 19 0.30 0.88 -37.74
N ALA A 20 -0.50 1.63 -38.51
CA ALA A 20 -1.69 2.32 -38.01
C ALA A 20 -2.89 1.39 -37.75
N HIS A 21 -2.88 0.16 -38.28
CA HIS A 21 -3.96 -0.82 -38.10
C HIS A 21 -3.78 -1.73 -36.87
N GLY A 22 -2.64 -1.65 -36.17
CA GLY A 22 -2.34 -2.49 -34.99
C GLY A 22 -2.98 -2.03 -33.68
N TYR A 23 -3.41 -0.77 -33.58
CA TYR A 23 -3.85 -0.17 -32.31
C TYR A 23 -5.36 -0.17 -32.08
N LYS A 24 -6.19 -0.45 -33.09
CA LYS A 24 -7.66 -0.38 -32.96
C LYS A 24 -8.28 -1.54 -32.17
N ASP A 25 -7.47 -2.52 -31.76
CA ASP A 25 -7.99 -3.84 -31.40
C ASP A 25 -7.57 -4.30 -29.99
N VAL A 26 -6.96 -3.43 -29.19
CA VAL A 26 -6.77 -3.67 -27.75
C VAL A 26 -7.92 -3.00 -27.00
N MET A 27 -9.11 -3.60 -27.10
CA MET A 27 -10.28 -3.15 -26.34
C MET A 27 -10.11 -3.62 -24.88
N VAL A 28 -9.46 -2.79 -24.07
CA VAL A 28 -9.62 -2.84 -22.61
C VAL A 28 -11.07 -2.52 -22.30
N SER A 29 -11.68 -3.24 -21.36
CA SER A 29 -13.08 -3.00 -20.98
C SER A 29 -13.25 -1.52 -20.58
N PRO A 30 -14.20 -0.77 -21.16
CA PRO A 30 -14.43 0.65 -20.85
C PRO A 30 -14.57 0.91 -19.34
N HIS A 31 -15.23 -0.01 -18.63
CA HIS A 31 -15.38 0.07 -17.19
C HIS A 31 -14.03 0.06 -16.45
N ILE A 32 -13.07 -0.79 -16.85
CA ILE A 32 -11.75 -0.87 -16.18
C ILE A 32 -11.01 0.45 -16.35
N LEU A 33 -11.10 1.06 -17.54
CA LEU A 33 -10.48 2.35 -17.81
C LEU A 33 -11.13 3.47 -16.99
N ASP A 34 -12.45 3.51 -16.91
CA ASP A 34 -13.18 4.52 -16.11
C ASP A 34 -12.82 4.43 -14.62
N THR A 35 -12.78 3.20 -14.08
CA THR A 35 -12.37 2.96 -12.68
C THR A 35 -10.92 3.38 -12.45
N TYR A 36 -10.02 3.06 -13.38
CA TYR A 36 -8.62 3.46 -13.29
C TYR A 36 -8.46 4.99 -13.30
N ILE A 37 -9.16 5.70 -14.18
CA ILE A 37 -9.14 7.18 -14.23
C ILE A 37 -9.68 7.79 -12.94
N HIS A 38 -10.73 7.20 -12.35
CA HIS A 38 -11.26 7.68 -11.09
C HIS A 38 -10.23 7.52 -9.96
N LEU A 39 -9.62 6.34 -9.88
CA LEU A 39 -8.63 6.00 -8.88
C LEU A 39 -7.37 6.86 -8.98
N GLU A 40 -6.89 7.15 -10.19
CA GLU A 40 -5.81 8.11 -10.44
C GLU A 40 -6.11 9.51 -9.88
N LYS A 41 -7.34 9.99 -10.07
CA LYS A 41 -7.75 11.29 -9.50
C LYS A 41 -7.76 11.27 -7.97
N GLU A 42 -8.13 10.15 -7.37
CA GLU A 42 -8.12 10.00 -5.92
C GLU A 42 -6.70 9.93 -5.36
N ILE A 43 -5.81 9.16 -6.01
CA ILE A 43 -4.37 9.11 -5.67
C ILE A 43 -3.78 10.51 -5.73
N VAL A 44 -3.92 11.21 -6.86
CA VAL A 44 -3.37 12.56 -7.02
C VAL A 44 -3.92 13.54 -5.98
N ARG A 45 -5.19 13.40 -5.60
CA ARG A 45 -5.80 14.24 -4.55
C ARG A 45 -5.14 13.99 -3.19
N GLU A 46 -4.93 12.73 -2.83
CA GLU A 46 -4.34 12.37 -1.53
C GLU A 46 -2.84 12.68 -1.49
N GLU A 47 -2.11 12.45 -2.58
CA GLU A 47 -0.68 12.74 -2.70
C GLU A 47 -0.32 14.21 -2.57
N ARG A 48 -1.22 15.11 -2.96
CA ARG A 48 -1.03 16.56 -2.76
C ARG A 48 -0.82 16.93 -1.29
N THR A 49 -1.35 16.14 -0.37
CA THR A 49 -1.14 16.36 1.06
C THR A 49 0.19 15.81 1.58
N ALA A 50 0.95 15.11 0.74
CA ALA A 50 2.24 14.49 1.05
C ALA A 50 2.27 13.77 2.42
N PRO A 51 1.36 12.80 2.65
CA PRO A 51 1.15 12.23 3.98
C PRO A 51 2.36 11.44 4.49
N ALA A 52 3.16 10.82 3.60
CA ALA A 52 4.34 10.05 3.98
C ALA A 52 5.51 10.93 4.49
N PRO A 53 5.93 12.00 3.79
CA PRO A 53 6.87 12.97 4.36
C PRO A 53 6.38 13.61 5.66
N ALA A 54 5.11 14.02 5.72
CA ALA A 54 4.53 14.59 6.93
C ALA A 54 4.58 13.61 8.11
N LEU A 55 4.27 12.33 7.87
CA LEU A 55 4.36 11.28 8.88
C LEU A 55 5.79 11.13 9.41
N SER A 56 6.79 11.12 8.51
CA SER A 56 8.20 11.04 8.89
C SER A 56 8.63 12.21 9.78
N HIS A 57 8.20 13.43 9.46
CA HIS A 57 8.49 14.60 10.28
C HIS A 57 7.78 14.54 11.65
N SER A 58 6.53 14.11 11.67
CA SER A 58 5.77 13.99 12.92
C SER A 58 6.33 12.91 13.84
N LEU A 59 6.82 11.79 13.29
CA LEU A 59 7.51 10.74 14.06
C LEU A 59 8.79 11.27 14.70
N GLY A 60 9.64 11.97 13.95
CA GLY A 60 10.83 12.60 14.51
C GLY A 60 10.50 13.60 15.62
N ARG A 61 9.42 14.37 15.46
CA ARG A 61 8.95 15.29 16.50
C ARG A 61 8.47 14.57 17.76
N VAL A 62 7.81 13.43 17.63
CA VAL A 62 7.41 12.58 18.77
C VAL A 62 8.66 12.09 19.51
N ASP A 63 9.68 11.61 18.78
CA ASP A 63 10.94 11.16 19.36
C ASP A 63 11.65 12.29 20.12
N ASP A 64 11.76 13.48 19.52
CA ASP A 64 12.37 14.65 20.15
C ASP A 64 11.60 15.06 21.43
N LEU A 65 10.26 15.12 21.37
CA LEU A 65 9.42 15.46 22.53
C LEU A 65 9.48 14.40 23.63
N ALA A 66 9.62 13.12 23.28
CA ALA A 66 9.78 12.04 24.25
C ALA A 66 11.12 12.16 25.01
N ILE A 67 12.20 12.50 24.31
CA ILE A 67 13.52 12.77 24.91
C ILE A 67 13.45 13.98 25.86
N ASP A 68 12.81 15.07 25.40
CA ASP A 68 12.66 16.29 26.21
C ASP A 68 11.80 16.04 27.46
N LEU A 69 10.70 15.28 27.30
CA LEU A 69 9.83 14.88 28.41
C LEU A 69 10.59 14.01 29.43
N GLU A 70 11.38 13.04 28.97
CA GLU A 70 12.21 12.22 29.86
C GLU A 70 13.22 13.09 30.61
N ALA A 71 13.89 14.02 29.92
CA ALA A 71 14.82 14.94 30.55
C ALA A 71 14.13 15.85 31.59
N ALA A 72 12.92 16.34 31.31
CA ALA A 72 12.12 17.13 32.24
C ALA A 72 11.67 16.32 33.47
N GLN A 73 11.24 15.06 33.27
CA GLN A 73 10.90 14.14 34.36
C GLN A 73 12.12 13.82 35.23
N GLN A 74 13.30 13.65 34.62
CA GLN A 74 14.55 13.49 35.36
C GLN A 74 14.90 14.75 36.18
N ARG A 75 14.63 15.97 35.68
CA ARG A 75 14.78 17.21 36.47
C ARG A 75 13.79 17.24 37.64
N LEU A 76 12.52 16.94 37.39
CA LEU A 76 11.47 16.92 38.41
C LEU A 76 11.78 15.91 39.54
N SER A 77 12.25 14.71 39.20
CA SER A 77 12.60 13.68 40.18
C SER A 77 13.78 14.07 41.09
N ARG A 78 14.64 15.00 40.67
CA ARG A 78 15.69 15.58 41.54
C ARG A 78 15.08 16.44 42.65
N PHE A 79 13.96 17.13 42.39
CA PHE A 79 13.21 17.88 43.40
C PHE A 79 12.32 16.98 44.28
N ALA A 80 11.87 15.82 43.77
CA ALA A 80 11.12 14.86 44.58
C ALA A 80 12.00 14.15 45.65
N ARG A 81 13.33 14.18 45.50
CA ARG A 81 14.29 13.61 46.47
C ARG A 81 14.65 14.55 47.61
N THR A 82 14.24 15.81 47.56
CA THR A 82 14.29 16.70 48.73
C THR A 82 13.12 16.35 49.65
N PRO A 83 13.36 16.00 50.93
CA PRO A 83 12.30 15.59 51.84
C PRO A 83 11.45 16.80 52.22
N SER A 84 10.43 17.09 51.43
CA SER A 84 9.39 18.05 51.80
C SER A 84 8.11 17.27 52.10
N GLY A 85 8.07 16.69 53.30
CA GLY A 85 6.80 16.29 53.89
C GLY A 85 6.13 17.55 54.43
N ALA A 86 5.17 18.11 53.70
CA ALA A 86 4.12 18.96 54.28
C ALA A 86 3.10 19.36 53.21
N ASN A 87 1.93 18.75 53.36
CA ASN A 87 0.62 19.24 52.93
C ASN A 87 0.52 20.78 52.84
N ASP A 88 -0.10 21.26 51.77
CA ASP A 88 -0.37 22.68 51.44
C ASP A 88 -0.93 23.53 52.61
N GLU A 89 -1.63 22.91 53.56
CA GLU A 89 -2.23 23.61 54.70
C GLU A 89 -1.19 23.99 55.77
N SER A 90 -0.14 23.17 55.94
CA SER A 90 0.94 23.42 56.91
C SER A 90 1.91 24.50 56.40
N LEU A 91 2.03 24.65 55.07
CA LEU A 91 2.83 25.67 54.41
C LEU A 91 2.32 27.10 54.67
N ARG A 92 0.98 27.29 54.62
CA ARG A 92 0.35 28.57 54.95
C ARG A 92 0.48 28.91 56.44
N GLU A 93 0.37 27.91 57.31
CA GLU A 93 0.47 28.08 58.76
C GLU A 93 1.91 28.44 59.20
N VAL A 94 2.92 27.81 58.59
CA VAL A 94 4.35 28.09 58.81
C VAL A 94 4.75 29.49 58.33
N LEU A 95 4.23 29.94 57.17
CA LEU A 95 4.47 31.30 56.65
C LEU A 95 3.87 32.39 57.56
N ILE A 96 2.78 32.10 58.27
CA ILE A 96 2.13 33.02 59.22
C ILE A 96 2.86 33.03 60.56
N ASP A 97 3.28 31.87 61.06
CA ASP A 97 3.96 31.72 62.37
C ASP A 97 5.39 32.28 62.39
N LEU A 98 6.06 32.34 61.24
CA LEU A 98 7.48 32.69 61.16
C LEU A 98 7.81 34.19 61.15
N GLY A 99 6.82 35.09 61.10
CA GLY A 99 7.00 36.52 61.38
C GLY A 99 8.28 37.14 60.79
N VAL A 100 8.35 37.17 59.46
CA VAL A 100 9.51 37.44 58.56
C VAL A 100 10.36 38.69 58.88
N ASP A 101 9.96 39.54 59.81
CA ASP A 101 10.60 40.83 60.09
C ASP A 101 11.71 40.84 61.16
N LYS A 102 12.12 39.69 61.72
CA LYS A 102 12.96 39.70 62.95
C LYS A 102 14.39 39.13 62.85
N SER A 103 14.76 38.41 61.80
CA SER A 103 16.14 37.88 61.66
C SER A 103 16.55 37.63 60.20
N PRO A 104 17.67 38.21 59.72
CA PRO A 104 18.08 38.14 58.31
C PRO A 104 18.48 36.74 57.84
N ASP A 105 19.04 35.90 58.72
CA ASP A 105 19.42 34.52 58.37
C ASP A 105 18.19 33.64 58.08
N VAL A 106 17.12 33.81 58.88
CA VAL A 106 15.82 33.14 58.69
C VAL A 106 15.13 33.62 57.40
N ALA A 107 15.28 34.90 57.06
CA ALA A 107 14.76 35.43 55.80
C ALA A 107 15.47 34.82 54.57
N ALA A 108 16.78 34.57 54.65
CA ALA A 108 17.55 33.94 53.58
C ALA A 108 17.15 32.47 53.36
N GLU A 109 16.97 31.70 54.44
CA GLU A 109 16.48 30.32 54.36
C GLU A 109 15.06 30.24 53.76
N HIS A 110 14.19 31.21 54.08
CA HIS A 110 12.84 31.27 53.52
C HIS A 110 12.83 31.63 52.04
N GLU A 111 13.71 32.56 51.61
CA GLU A 111 13.87 32.90 50.21
C GLU A 111 14.32 31.67 49.39
N GLU A 112 15.26 30.89 49.92
CA GLU A 112 15.71 29.64 49.29
C GLU A 112 14.60 28.58 49.24
N PHE A 113 13.80 28.45 50.30
CA PHE A 113 12.66 27.53 50.33
C PHE A 113 11.58 27.91 49.30
N ILE A 114 11.17 29.18 49.25
CA ILE A 114 10.22 29.68 48.25
C ILE A 114 10.79 29.50 46.83
N ALA A 115 12.08 29.75 46.62
CA ALA A 115 12.74 29.54 45.34
C ALA A 115 12.71 28.05 44.94
N ASN A 116 12.89 27.12 45.86
CA ASN A 116 12.79 25.68 45.58
C ASN A 116 11.36 25.23 45.25
N ILE A 117 10.35 25.70 45.98
CA ILE A 117 8.94 25.43 45.64
C ILE A 117 8.64 25.96 44.24
N ASN A 118 9.06 27.18 43.92
CA ASN A 118 8.86 27.77 42.60
C ASN A 118 9.58 26.97 41.51
N ARG A 119 10.81 26.53 41.72
CA ARG A 119 11.54 25.66 40.77
C ARG A 119 10.83 24.33 40.56
N GLN A 120 10.31 23.72 41.62
CA GLN A 120 9.55 22.47 41.55
C GLN A 120 8.24 22.66 40.77
N ALA A 121 7.48 23.73 41.06
CA ALA A 121 6.24 24.04 40.36
C ALA A 121 6.47 24.32 38.86
N LEU A 122 7.55 25.04 38.52
CA LEU A 122 7.94 25.27 37.13
C LEU A 122 8.34 23.97 36.43
N ALA A 123 9.09 23.09 37.10
CA ALA A 123 9.47 21.78 36.54
C ALA A 123 8.25 20.88 36.32
N GLN A 124 7.27 20.90 37.21
CA GLN A 124 6.01 20.17 37.03
C GLN A 124 5.24 20.71 35.82
N ASN A 125 5.10 22.04 35.72
CA ASN A 125 4.42 22.68 34.60
C ASN A 125 5.10 22.35 33.25
N GLU A 126 6.44 22.34 33.22
CA GLU A 126 7.21 21.94 32.04
C GLU A 126 6.86 20.50 31.60
N VAL A 127 6.82 19.54 32.54
CA VAL A 127 6.42 18.15 32.26
C VAL A 127 4.99 18.08 31.72
N ASP A 128 4.05 18.81 32.32
CA ASP A 128 2.65 18.79 31.90
C ASP A 128 2.49 19.36 30.47
N ILE A 129 3.19 20.46 30.14
CA ILE A 129 3.19 21.04 28.79
C ILE A 129 3.79 20.08 27.77
N LEU A 130 4.94 19.48 28.08
CA LEU A 130 5.61 18.53 27.18
C LEU A 130 4.76 17.27 26.96
N SER A 131 4.11 16.77 28.01
CA SER A 131 3.19 15.63 27.92
C SER A 131 2.02 15.92 26.99
N ARG A 132 1.38 17.10 27.10
CA ARG A 132 0.28 17.49 26.20
C ARG A 132 0.76 17.59 24.75
N ARG A 133 1.93 18.21 24.51
CA ARG A 133 2.49 18.35 23.15
C ARG A 133 2.84 17.01 22.54
N LEU A 134 3.32 16.07 23.35
CA LEU A 134 3.59 14.70 22.92
C LEU A 134 2.31 14.00 22.47
N GLU A 135 1.25 14.08 23.28
CA GLU A 135 -0.08 13.53 22.96
C GLU A 135 -0.63 14.11 21.64
N GLU A 136 -0.59 15.44 21.48
CA GLU A 136 -1.00 16.11 20.24
C GLU A 136 -0.19 15.62 19.02
N ALA A 137 1.12 15.40 19.19
CA ALA A 137 1.98 14.90 18.13
C ALA A 137 1.71 13.42 17.79
N GLU A 138 1.40 12.58 18.78
CA GLU A 138 1.00 11.18 18.59
C GLU A 138 -0.34 11.06 17.85
N GLU A 139 -1.30 11.93 18.17
CA GLU A 139 -2.58 12.01 17.43
C GLU A 139 -2.36 12.38 15.97
N GLU A 140 -1.46 13.33 15.69
CA GLU A 140 -1.08 13.69 14.32
C GLU A 140 -0.44 12.50 13.58
N VAL A 141 0.48 11.77 14.21
CA VAL A 141 1.08 10.53 13.67
C VAL A 141 -0.01 9.52 13.33
N LYS A 142 -0.99 9.31 14.21
CA LYS A 142 -2.09 8.36 13.98
C LYS A 142 -2.96 8.76 12.78
N MET A 143 -3.27 10.04 12.66
CA MET A 143 -4.02 10.58 11.52
C MET A 143 -3.25 10.42 10.21
N LEU A 144 -1.96 10.78 10.19
CA LEU A 144 -1.10 10.67 9.01
C LEU A 144 -0.86 9.21 8.61
N SER A 145 -0.66 8.31 9.58
CA SER A 145 -0.54 6.86 9.34
C SER A 145 -1.81 6.30 8.67
N SER A 146 -2.99 6.72 9.13
CA SER A 146 -4.26 6.33 8.51
C SER A 146 -4.35 6.79 7.04
N LYS A 147 -3.89 8.01 6.74
CA LYS A 147 -3.83 8.52 5.36
C LYS A 147 -2.83 7.77 4.48
N VAL A 148 -1.65 7.46 4.99
CA VAL A 148 -0.65 6.65 4.28
C VAL A 148 -1.21 5.26 3.96
N ASN A 149 -1.88 4.61 4.92
CA ASN A 149 -2.52 3.31 4.69
C ASN A 149 -3.64 3.40 3.65
N PHE A 150 -4.45 4.46 3.68
CA PHE A 150 -5.47 4.70 2.67
C PHE A 150 -4.87 4.85 1.27
N LEU A 151 -3.82 5.67 1.12
CA LEU A 151 -3.11 5.85 -0.14
C LEU A 151 -2.48 4.54 -0.64
N GLN A 152 -1.88 3.74 0.25
CA GLN A 152 -1.38 2.40 -0.10
C GLN A 152 -2.50 1.49 -0.60
N GLY A 153 -3.69 1.57 0.01
CA GLY A 153 -4.87 0.83 -0.45
C GLY A 153 -5.32 1.23 -1.86
N LEU A 154 -5.26 2.53 -2.20
CA LEU A 154 -5.54 3.00 -3.56
C LEU A 154 -4.52 2.44 -4.56
N TYR A 155 -3.23 2.44 -4.23
CA TYR A 155 -2.20 1.85 -5.08
C TYR A 155 -2.39 0.34 -5.30
N GLN A 156 -2.74 -0.41 -4.26
CA GLN A 156 -3.05 -1.84 -4.39
C GLN A 156 -4.26 -2.12 -5.29
N GLN A 157 -5.30 -1.28 -5.19
CA GLN A 157 -6.44 -1.35 -6.09
C GLN A 157 -6.05 -1.03 -7.54
N GLN A 158 -5.12 -0.08 -7.74
CA GLN A 158 -4.56 0.23 -9.05
C GLN A 158 -3.85 -0.98 -9.66
N ASP A 159 -2.95 -1.61 -8.90
CA ASP A 159 -2.20 -2.79 -9.34
C ASP A 159 -3.15 -3.92 -9.72
N THR A 160 -4.18 -4.15 -8.89
CA THR A 160 -5.22 -5.16 -9.16
C THR A 160 -5.96 -4.86 -10.48
N LEU A 161 -6.30 -3.60 -10.75
CA LEU A 161 -6.96 -3.19 -12.00
C LEU A 161 -6.04 -3.37 -13.21
N LEU A 162 -4.74 -3.10 -13.06
CA LEU A 162 -3.75 -3.31 -14.12
C LEU A 162 -3.59 -4.80 -14.43
N GLU A 163 -3.56 -5.66 -13.42
CA GLU A 163 -3.56 -7.13 -13.59
C GLU A 163 -4.80 -7.60 -14.34
N LEU A 164 -5.99 -7.19 -13.91
CA LEU A 164 -7.26 -7.53 -14.57
C LEU A 164 -7.30 -7.05 -16.04
N SER A 165 -6.77 -5.85 -16.31
CA SER A 165 -6.65 -5.32 -17.66
C SER A 165 -5.74 -6.19 -18.54
N GLN A 166 -4.60 -6.63 -17.99
CA GLN A 166 -3.67 -7.51 -18.70
C GLN A 166 -4.27 -8.88 -18.99
N GLU A 167 -4.99 -9.47 -18.03
CA GLU A 167 -5.71 -10.73 -18.22
C GLU A 167 -6.76 -10.61 -19.33
N HIS A 168 -7.56 -9.54 -19.33
CA HIS A 168 -8.56 -9.29 -20.37
C HIS A 168 -7.93 -9.12 -21.75
N MET A 169 -6.77 -8.44 -21.83
CA MET A 169 -6.00 -8.33 -23.08
C MET A 169 -5.50 -9.69 -23.59
N LEU A 170 -5.03 -10.57 -22.71
CA LEU A 170 -4.57 -11.92 -23.07
C LEU A 170 -5.74 -12.78 -23.56
N GLN A 171 -6.87 -12.76 -22.85
CA GLN A 171 -8.09 -13.47 -23.27
C GLN A 171 -8.56 -12.99 -24.64
N ASN A 172 -8.58 -11.68 -24.88
CA ASN A 172 -8.92 -11.11 -26.19
C ASN A 172 -7.97 -11.57 -27.31
N LYS A 173 -6.66 -11.65 -27.04
CA LYS A 173 -5.67 -12.16 -28.01
C LYS A 173 -5.94 -13.63 -28.37
N ILE A 174 -6.24 -14.47 -27.37
CA ILE A 174 -6.58 -15.88 -27.55
C ILE A 174 -7.88 -16.04 -28.36
N PHE A 175 -8.93 -15.29 -28.00
CA PHE A 175 -10.20 -15.33 -28.71
C PHE A 175 -10.03 -14.95 -30.20
N LYS A 176 -9.22 -13.93 -30.49
CA LYS A 176 -8.93 -13.50 -31.87
C LYS A 176 -8.09 -14.50 -32.65
N SER A 177 -7.12 -15.17 -32.03
CA SER A 177 -6.35 -16.21 -32.71
C SER A 177 -7.25 -17.42 -33.05
N MET A 178 -8.13 -17.81 -32.11
CA MET A 178 -9.12 -18.85 -32.30
C MET A 178 -10.11 -18.51 -33.43
N ASN A 179 -10.70 -17.32 -33.42
CA ASN A 179 -11.61 -16.88 -34.48
C ASN A 179 -10.94 -16.87 -35.85
N ARG A 180 -9.67 -16.43 -35.95
CA ARG A 180 -8.91 -16.48 -37.21
C ARG A 180 -8.68 -17.92 -37.68
N ALA A 181 -8.30 -18.84 -36.78
CA ALA A 181 -8.12 -20.25 -37.11
C ALA A 181 -9.43 -20.91 -37.57
N MET A 182 -10.52 -20.57 -36.90
CA MET A 182 -11.86 -21.06 -37.17
C MET A 182 -12.37 -20.59 -38.54
N LEU A 183 -12.22 -19.30 -38.88
CA LEU A 183 -12.54 -18.78 -40.21
C LEU A 183 -11.69 -19.46 -41.31
N LYS A 184 -10.40 -19.72 -41.05
CA LYS A 184 -9.54 -20.48 -41.97
C LYS A 184 -10.08 -21.89 -42.20
N LEU A 185 -10.44 -22.61 -41.14
CA LEU A 185 -11.03 -23.96 -41.25
C LEU A 185 -12.33 -23.95 -42.06
N GLN A 186 -13.21 -22.97 -41.82
CA GLN A 186 -14.45 -22.81 -42.58
C GLN A 186 -14.18 -22.60 -44.08
N SER A 187 -13.24 -21.71 -44.43
CA SER A 187 -12.86 -21.49 -45.83
C SER A 187 -12.26 -22.75 -46.49
N LEU A 188 -11.45 -23.52 -45.77
CA LEU A 188 -10.90 -24.79 -46.27
C LEU A 188 -12.00 -25.84 -46.51
N GLN A 189 -12.99 -25.92 -45.61
CA GLN A 189 -14.15 -26.80 -45.80
C GLN A 189 -14.97 -26.37 -47.02
N GLN A 190 -15.25 -25.09 -47.17
CA GLN A 190 -15.99 -24.55 -48.32
C GLN A 190 -15.26 -24.83 -49.65
N ASN A 191 -13.94 -24.64 -49.69
CA ASN A 191 -13.10 -24.97 -50.84
C ASN A 191 -13.12 -26.49 -51.16
N ARG A 192 -13.11 -27.36 -50.14
CA ARG A 192 -13.25 -28.82 -50.34
C ARG A 192 -14.63 -29.20 -50.88
N CYS A 193 -15.70 -28.58 -50.38
CA CYS A 193 -17.07 -28.79 -50.87
C CYS A 193 -17.17 -28.41 -52.36
N GLN A 194 -16.63 -27.25 -52.75
CA GLN A 194 -16.63 -26.78 -54.14
C GLN A 194 -15.84 -27.70 -55.08
N ARG A 195 -14.65 -28.17 -54.67
CA ARG A 195 -13.81 -29.05 -55.51
C ARG A 195 -14.39 -30.45 -55.74
N ARG A 196 -15.23 -30.95 -54.84
CA ARG A 196 -15.84 -32.30 -54.98
C ARG A 196 -17.11 -32.33 -55.82
N GLY A 197 -17.56 -31.21 -56.38
CA GLY A 197 -18.70 -31.15 -57.31
C GLY A 197 -20.04 -31.64 -56.71
N SER A 198 -20.13 -31.79 -55.39
CA SER A 198 -21.34 -32.32 -54.74
C SER A 198 -22.40 -31.23 -54.69
N LYS A 199 -23.44 -31.39 -55.52
CA LYS A 199 -24.65 -30.55 -55.53
C LYS A 199 -25.56 -30.78 -54.30
N PHE A 200 -25.19 -31.67 -53.37
CA PHE A 200 -26.07 -32.11 -52.26
C PHE A 200 -25.47 -32.01 -50.85
N ALA A 201 -24.26 -31.51 -50.68
CA ALA A 201 -23.77 -31.20 -49.34
C ALA A 201 -24.06 -29.72 -49.06
N ILE A 202 -25.20 -29.44 -48.42
CA ILE A 202 -25.36 -28.19 -47.67
C ILE A 202 -24.24 -28.23 -46.64
N CYS A 203 -23.12 -27.55 -46.91
CA CYS A 203 -22.04 -27.36 -45.97
C CYS A 203 -22.57 -26.38 -44.92
N GLN A 204 -23.48 -26.90 -44.08
CA GLN A 204 -24.02 -26.17 -42.94
C GLN A 204 -22.81 -25.74 -42.12
N PRO A 205 -22.72 -24.46 -41.74
CA PRO A 205 -21.63 -24.02 -40.91
C PRO A 205 -21.61 -24.89 -39.64
N PRO A 206 -20.42 -25.25 -39.11
CA PRO A 206 -20.31 -26.27 -38.06
C PRO A 206 -21.28 -26.07 -36.89
N TRP A 207 -21.62 -24.82 -36.54
CA TRP A 207 -22.57 -24.43 -35.49
C TRP A 207 -23.96 -25.06 -35.65
N ASP A 208 -24.46 -25.24 -36.88
CA ASP A 208 -25.80 -25.81 -37.12
C ASP A 208 -25.87 -27.31 -36.80
N ILE A 209 -24.76 -28.02 -36.99
CA ILE A 209 -24.65 -29.44 -36.61
C ILE A 209 -24.57 -29.57 -35.08
N PHE A 210 -23.91 -28.62 -34.42
CA PHE A 210 -23.80 -28.58 -32.95
C PHE A 210 -25.13 -28.28 -32.25
N ASN A 211 -25.99 -27.42 -32.81
CA ASN A 211 -27.30 -27.12 -32.22
C ASN A 211 -28.38 -28.17 -32.54
N LYS A 212 -28.30 -28.88 -33.67
CA LYS A 212 -29.36 -29.82 -34.11
C LYS A 212 -29.24 -31.24 -33.56
N THR A 213 -28.03 -31.71 -33.24
CA THR A 213 -27.82 -33.11 -32.81
C THR A 213 -28.13 -33.37 -31.34
N GLY A 214 -28.66 -32.38 -30.59
CA GLY A 214 -28.94 -32.55 -29.17
C GLY A 214 -27.68 -32.83 -28.35
N TYR A 215 -26.49 -32.58 -28.91
CA TYR A 215 -25.25 -32.54 -28.17
C TYR A 215 -25.35 -31.31 -27.26
N LYS A 216 -25.94 -31.51 -26.07
CA LYS A 216 -25.75 -30.63 -24.93
C LYS A 216 -24.27 -30.62 -24.66
N PHE A 217 -23.57 -29.70 -25.32
CA PHE A 217 -22.26 -29.25 -24.91
C PHE A 217 -22.48 -28.74 -23.48
N LYS A 218 -22.29 -29.61 -22.47
CA LYS A 218 -21.82 -29.13 -21.17
C LYS A 218 -20.61 -28.30 -21.53
N GLN A 219 -20.76 -26.99 -21.45
CA GLN A 219 -19.80 -26.02 -21.98
C GLN A 219 -18.39 -26.49 -21.61
N PRO A 220 -17.55 -26.97 -22.54
CA PRO A 220 -16.16 -27.21 -22.23
C PRO A 220 -15.46 -25.89 -21.98
N TYR A 221 -16.04 -24.75 -22.38
CA TYR A 221 -15.61 -23.43 -21.93
C TYR A 221 -15.96 -23.13 -20.46
N LEU A 222 -16.81 -23.90 -19.78
CA LEU A 222 -16.92 -23.81 -18.32
C LEU A 222 -16.03 -24.84 -17.63
N ASP A 223 -15.86 -26.03 -18.19
CA ASP A 223 -14.99 -27.05 -17.58
C ASP A 223 -13.50 -26.74 -17.79
N THR A 224 -13.08 -26.12 -18.91
CA THR A 224 -11.69 -25.64 -19.04
C THR A 224 -11.42 -24.43 -18.17
N PHE A 225 -12.39 -23.53 -18.01
CA PHE A 225 -12.27 -22.40 -17.08
C PHE A 225 -12.28 -22.88 -15.62
N LYS A 226 -13.06 -23.90 -15.26
CA LYS A 226 -12.95 -24.58 -13.95
C LYS A 226 -11.59 -25.21 -13.76
N THR A 227 -11.03 -25.90 -14.76
CA THR A 227 -9.68 -26.45 -14.62
C THR A 227 -8.60 -25.37 -14.60
N CYS A 228 -8.80 -24.23 -15.27
CA CYS A 228 -7.88 -23.09 -15.22
C CYS A 228 -7.96 -22.35 -13.88
N ASP A 229 -9.17 -22.12 -13.36
CA ASP A 229 -9.40 -21.60 -12.01
C ASP A 229 -8.82 -22.57 -10.99
N GLU A 230 -9.05 -23.88 -11.09
CA GLU A 230 -8.42 -24.89 -10.23
C GLU A 230 -6.89 -24.86 -10.35
N LEU A 231 -6.33 -24.68 -11.55
CA LEU A 231 -4.87 -24.57 -11.73
C LEU A 231 -4.30 -23.27 -11.14
N VAL A 232 -5.02 -22.16 -11.28
CA VAL A 232 -4.64 -20.85 -10.71
C VAL A 232 -4.78 -20.88 -9.19
N THR A 233 -5.83 -21.51 -8.67
CA THR A 233 -6.07 -21.69 -7.24
C THR A 233 -5.02 -22.65 -6.66
N MET A 234 -4.69 -23.75 -7.34
CA MET A 234 -3.59 -24.64 -6.97
C MET A 234 -2.23 -23.94 -7.02
N LYS A 235 -1.97 -23.08 -8.01
CA LYS A 235 -0.74 -22.27 -8.06
C LYS A 235 -0.68 -21.26 -6.92
N ARG A 236 -1.78 -20.56 -6.62
CA ARG A 236 -1.87 -19.64 -5.48
C ARG A 236 -1.68 -20.37 -4.15
N HIS A 237 -2.28 -21.55 -3.99
CA HIS A 237 -2.04 -22.39 -2.82
C HIS A 237 -0.59 -22.84 -2.74
N ALA A 238 0.01 -23.36 -3.81
CA ALA A 238 1.42 -23.78 -3.82
C ALA A 238 2.39 -22.63 -3.52
N SER A 239 2.15 -21.45 -4.10
CA SER A 239 2.91 -20.23 -3.79
C SER A 239 2.71 -19.78 -2.34
N SER A 240 1.49 -19.87 -1.81
CA SER A 240 1.19 -19.55 -0.41
C SER A 240 1.77 -20.58 0.57
N THR A 241 1.86 -21.85 0.20
CA THR A 241 2.52 -22.87 1.03
C THR A 241 4.01 -22.62 1.08
N LYS A 242 4.62 -22.28 -0.06
CA LYS A 242 6.04 -21.95 -0.15
C LYS A 242 6.40 -20.71 0.68
N THR A 243 5.62 -19.64 0.60
CA THR A 243 5.85 -18.46 1.44
C THR A 243 5.62 -18.76 2.92
N ARG A 244 4.65 -19.61 3.27
CA ARG A 244 4.43 -20.07 4.64
C ARG A 244 5.58 -20.92 5.18
N GLU A 245 6.13 -21.82 4.37
CA GLU A 245 7.29 -22.63 4.69
C GLU A 245 8.54 -21.74 4.89
N GLU A 246 8.78 -20.78 3.99
CA GLU A 246 9.88 -19.82 4.11
C GLU A 246 9.76 -18.94 5.38
N ILE A 247 8.55 -18.50 5.73
CA ILE A 247 8.29 -17.77 6.98
C ILE A 247 8.53 -18.67 8.20
N SER A 248 8.08 -19.93 8.14
CA SER A 248 8.26 -20.90 9.23
C SER A 248 9.73 -21.24 9.45
N GLU A 249 10.53 -21.38 8.38
CA GLU A 249 11.97 -21.63 8.47
C GLU A 249 12.70 -20.44 9.07
N LYS A 250 12.39 -19.21 8.63
CA LYS A 250 12.97 -17.99 9.21
C LYS A 250 12.62 -17.81 10.68
N HIS A 251 11.37 -18.09 11.05
CA HIS A 251 10.94 -18.04 12.45
C HIS A 251 11.69 -19.07 13.32
N ASN A 252 11.81 -20.31 12.85
CA ASN A 252 12.55 -21.35 13.56
C ASN A 252 14.04 -21.00 13.70
N ALA A 253 14.66 -20.42 12.67
CA ALA A 253 16.05 -19.96 12.74
C ALA A 253 16.23 -18.88 13.81
N HIS A 254 15.33 -17.90 13.86
CA HIS A 254 15.37 -16.82 14.85
C HIS A 254 15.15 -17.33 16.29
N VAL A 255 14.25 -18.31 16.49
CA VAL A 255 14.05 -18.93 17.81
C VAL A 255 15.30 -19.67 18.28
N ILE A 256 15.97 -20.41 17.38
CA ILE A 256 17.21 -21.13 17.71
C ILE A 256 18.33 -20.14 18.06
N GLU A 257 18.44 -19.02 17.34
CA GLU A 257 19.42 -17.98 17.61
C GLU A 257 19.18 -17.30 18.97
N ALA A 258 17.93 -16.92 19.26
CA ALA A 258 17.55 -16.34 20.55
C ALA A 258 17.82 -17.30 21.72
N GLN A 259 17.59 -18.61 21.54
CA GLN A 259 17.89 -19.61 22.56
C GLN A 259 19.40 -19.74 22.82
N LYS A 260 20.23 -19.70 21.76
CA LYS A 260 21.69 -19.72 21.91
C LYS A 260 22.20 -18.52 22.70
N ASP A 261 21.67 -17.34 22.44
CA ASP A 261 22.04 -16.12 23.16
C ASP A 261 21.62 -16.17 24.65
N TYR A 262 20.47 -16.76 24.94
CA TYR A 262 20.02 -16.99 26.31
C TYR A 262 20.92 -17.99 27.05
N ASP A 263 21.29 -19.09 26.40
CA ASP A 263 22.18 -20.12 26.95
C ASP A 263 23.62 -19.61 27.16
N LEU A 264 24.05 -18.61 26.38
CA LEU A 264 25.33 -17.91 26.57
C LEU A 264 25.30 -17.01 27.81
N LYS A 265 24.24 -16.20 27.96
CA LYS A 265 24.07 -15.27 29.10
C LYS A 265 23.88 -15.96 30.46
N THR A 266 23.53 -17.24 30.47
CA THR A 266 23.34 -18.02 31.71
C THR A 266 24.59 -18.79 32.15
N LYS A 267 25.67 -18.76 31.36
CA LYS A 267 26.95 -19.42 31.68
C LYS A 267 28.02 -18.47 32.25
N ASP A 268 27.78 -17.16 32.19
CA ASP A 268 28.57 -16.11 32.84
C ASP A 268 27.95 -15.72 34.18
#